data_AF-A0A183E2Y4-F1
#
_entry.id   AF-A0A183E2Y4-F1
#
_cell.length_a   1.000
_cell.length_b   1.000
_cell.length_c   1.000
_cell.angle_alpha   90.00
_cell.angle_beta   90.00
_cell.angle_gamma   90.00
#
_symmetry.space_group_name_H-M   'P 1'
#
loop_
_entity.id
_entity.type
_entity.pdbx_description
1 polymer ?
#
loop_
_entity_poly.entity_id
_entity_poly.type
_entity_poly.pdbx_seq_one_letter_code
_entity_poly.pdbx_strand_id
1 'polypeptide(L)'
;MPVMDELPAMADVIILGTGLPESIIAAACARAGLSVLHLDRNNFYGDLWSSFNIRTIDQWITNDRRNGTVSDVDPESLLRSGEQFIAAGCHSFVENVRQHPHSE
;
A
#
# COMPACT_ATOMS: atom_id res chain seq x y z
N MET A 1 19.73 18.21 -13.31
CA MET A 1 19.37 16.78 -13.14
C MET A 1 18.66 16.70 -11.81
N PRO A 2 17.40 16.26 -11.70
CA PRO A 2 16.83 16.02 -10.39
C PRO A 2 17.57 14.82 -9.80
N VAL A 3 18.07 15.00 -8.58
CA VAL A 3 18.53 13.89 -7.76
C VAL A 3 17.32 12.99 -7.57
N MET A 4 17.44 11.70 -7.86
CA MET A 4 16.42 10.72 -7.49
C MET A 4 16.17 10.90 -5.99
N ASP A 5 14.95 11.27 -5.60
CA ASP A 5 14.58 11.45 -4.19
C ASP A 5 14.71 10.09 -3.50
N GLU A 6 15.86 9.82 -2.89
CA GLU A 6 16.09 8.62 -2.09
C GLU A 6 15.14 8.63 -0.90
N LEU A 7 14.51 7.48 -0.65
CA LEU A 7 13.68 7.31 0.53
C LEU A 7 14.52 7.47 1.78
N PRO A 8 14.00 8.12 2.83
CA PRO A 8 14.74 8.28 4.08
C PRO A 8 15.04 6.91 4.69
N ALA A 9 16.27 6.72 5.16
CA ALA A 9 16.69 5.47 5.81
C ALA A 9 16.00 5.22 7.16
N MET A 10 15.45 6.26 7.79
CA MET A 10 14.82 6.22 9.11
C MET A 10 13.59 7.11 9.14
N ALA A 11 12.55 6.66 9.85
CA ALA A 11 11.38 7.44 10.20
C ALA A 11 10.93 7.06 11.61
N ASP A 12 10.30 7.98 12.32
CA ASP A 12 9.75 7.72 13.66
C ASP A 12 8.52 6.81 13.59
N VAL A 13 7.71 6.95 12.54
CA VAL A 13 6.51 6.13 12.31
C VAL A 13 6.43 5.69 10.84
N ILE A 14 6.27 4.39 10.62
CA ILE A 14 5.99 3.81 9.30
C ILE A 14 4.55 3.29 9.31
N ILE A 15 3.75 3.71 8.34
CA ILE A 15 2.34 3.35 8.21
C ILE A 15 2.13 2.68 6.86
N LEU A 16 1.55 1.49 6.87
CA LEU A 16 1.27 0.70 5.68
C LEU A 16 -0.22 0.71 5.38
N GLY A 17 -0.58 1.16 4.18
CA GLY A 17 -1.95 1.46 3.76
C GLY A 17 -2.30 2.92 3.98
N THR A 18 -3.13 3.47 3.10
CA THR A 18 -3.60 4.86 3.14
C THR A 18 -5.11 4.96 3.30
N GLY A 19 -5.71 3.98 3.97
CA GLY A 19 -7.12 4.03 4.36
C GLY A 19 -7.40 5.21 5.29
N LEU A 20 -8.69 5.41 5.61
CA LEU A 20 -9.11 6.50 6.47
C LEU A 20 -8.46 6.43 7.88
N PRO A 21 -8.45 5.29 8.59
CA PRO A 21 -7.80 5.19 9.89
C PRO A 21 -6.29 5.50 9.83
N GLU A 22 -5.59 4.91 8.87
CA GLU A 22 -4.15 5.07 8.65
C GLU A 22 -3.82 6.54 8.38
N SER A 23 -4.62 7.20 7.54
CA SER A 23 -4.45 8.62 7.22
C SER A 23 -4.66 9.54 8.42
N ILE A 24 -5.64 9.24 9.29
CA ILE A 24 -5.86 10.00 10.51
C ILE A 24 -4.67 9.87 11.46
N ILE A 25 -4.15 8.66 11.64
CA ILE A 25 -2.99 8.40 12.50
C ILE A 25 -1.74 9.05 11.92
N ALA A 26 -1.49 8.93 10.62
CA ALA A 26 -0.38 9.57 9.93
C ALA A 26 -0.38 11.08 10.14
N ALA A 27 -1.52 11.73 9.92
CA ALA A 27 -1.68 13.16 10.12
C ALA A 27 -1.49 13.57 11.59
N ALA A 28 -1.97 12.76 12.54
CA ALA A 28 -1.80 13.03 13.97
C ALA A 28 -0.32 12.94 14.40
N CYS A 29 0.41 11.92 13.95
CA CYS A 29 1.84 11.75 14.20
C CYS A 29 2.67 12.88 13.59
N ALA A 30 2.40 13.21 12.32
CA ALA A 30 3.07 14.33 11.65
C ALA A 30 2.80 15.67 12.37
N ARG A 31 1.55 15.92 12.78
CA ARG A 31 1.19 17.11 13.57
C ARG A 31 1.89 17.14 14.93
N ALA A 32 2.19 15.99 15.53
CA ALA A 32 2.96 15.89 16.76
C ALA A 32 4.47 16.12 16.57
N GLY A 33 4.94 16.34 15.32
CA GLY A 33 6.33 16.59 14.99
C GLY A 33 7.15 15.33 14.69
N LEU A 34 6.50 14.17 14.54
CA LEU A 34 7.16 12.92 14.18
C LEU A 34 7.38 12.84 12.66
N SER A 35 8.51 12.26 12.26
CA SER A 35 8.75 11.89 10.85
C SER A 35 7.91 10.67 10.49
N VAL A 36 7.05 10.80 9.47
CA VAL A 36 6.10 9.77 9.06
C VAL A 36 6.40 9.30 7.64
N LEU A 37 6.62 7.99 7.47
CA LEU A 37 6.67 7.32 6.17
C LEU A 37 5.35 6.57 5.96
N HIS A 38 4.50 7.10 5.08
CA HIS A 38 3.15 6.59 4.83
C HIS A 38 3.09 5.98 3.43
N LEU A 39 2.92 4.66 3.35
CA LEU A 39 3.07 3.88 2.13
C LEU A 39 1.76 3.19 1.77
N ASP A 40 1.50 2.98 0.48
CA ASP A 40 0.41 2.13 0.01
C ASP A 40 0.94 1.13 -1.03
N ARG A 41 0.39 -0.08 -1.01
CA ARG A 41 0.66 -1.11 -2.05
C ARG A 41 -0.07 -0.80 -3.35
N ASN A 42 -1.13 0.00 -3.28
CA ASN A 42 -1.94 0.41 -4.40
C ASN A 42 -1.33 1.65 -5.07
N ASN A 43 -1.59 1.78 -6.36
CA ASN A 43 -1.26 3.01 -7.11
C ASN A 43 -2.32 4.12 -6.89
N PHE A 44 -3.06 4.08 -5.78
CA PHE A 44 -4.13 5.00 -5.41
C PHE A 44 -4.27 5.07 -3.88
N TYR A 45 -4.85 6.17 -3.37
CA TYR A 45 -5.08 6.38 -1.94
C TYR A 45 -6.44 5.85 -1.48
N GLY A 46 -6.52 5.41 -0.22
CA GLY A 46 -7.79 5.15 0.48
C GLY A 46 -8.20 3.69 0.57
N ASP A 47 -7.60 2.78 -0.20
CA ASP A 47 -7.98 1.35 -0.27
C ASP A 47 -9.51 1.17 -0.40
N LEU A 48 -10.19 0.58 0.59
CA LEU A 48 -11.65 0.44 0.63
C LEU A 48 -12.44 1.76 0.70
N TRP A 49 -11.78 2.86 1.10
CA TRP A 49 -12.35 4.20 1.18
C TRP A 49 -12.10 5.03 -0.09
N SER A 50 -11.44 4.45 -1.09
CA SER A 50 -11.14 5.12 -2.35
C SER A 50 -12.38 5.27 -3.24
N SER A 51 -12.34 6.23 -4.16
CA SER A 51 -13.36 6.41 -5.20
C SER A 51 -12.71 6.31 -6.56
N PHE A 52 -13.38 5.62 -7.48
CA PHE A 52 -12.88 5.35 -8.82
C PHE A 52 -13.78 5.98 -9.88
N ASN A 53 -13.17 6.47 -10.96
CA ASN A 53 -13.90 6.68 -12.21
C ASN A 53 -14.12 5.34 -12.93
N ILE A 54 -14.96 5.35 -13.97
CA ILE A 54 -15.36 4.13 -14.70
C ILE A 54 -14.18 3.35 -15.28
N ARG A 55 -13.11 4.03 -15.72
CA ARG A 55 -11.92 3.38 -16.28
C ARG A 55 -11.07 2.75 -15.18
N THR A 56 -10.87 3.47 -14.08
CA THR A 56 -10.05 2.99 -12.96
C THR A 56 -10.71 1.85 -12.20
N ILE A 57 -12.04 1.82 -12.10
CA ILE A 57 -12.74 0.69 -11.48
C ILE A 57 -12.63 -0.56 -12.36
N ASP A 58 -12.77 -0.42 -13.69
CA ASP A 58 -12.60 -1.53 -14.64
C ASP A 58 -11.18 -2.11 -14.58
N GLN A 59 -10.17 -1.23 -14.53
CA GLN A 59 -8.78 -1.61 -14.29
C GLN A 59 -8.58 -2.29 -12.94
N TRP A 60 -9.19 -1.78 -11.87
CA TRP A 60 -9.07 -2.37 -10.53
C TRP A 60 -9.64 -3.80 -10.51
N ILE A 61 -10.83 -4.01 -11.07
CA ILE A 61 -11.46 -5.34 -11.16
C ILE A 61 -10.59 -6.31 -11.98
N THR A 62 -10.00 -5.83 -13.09
CA THR A 62 -9.18 -6.67 -13.98
C THR A 62 -7.81 -6.99 -13.37
N ASN A 63 -7.24 -6.05 -12.61
CA ASN A 63 -5.90 -6.15 -12.03
C ASN A 63 -5.88 -6.72 -10.60
N ASP A 64 -7.03 -7.12 -10.04
CA ASP A 64 -7.12 -7.66 -8.67
C ASP A 64 -6.37 -8.98 -8.48
N ARG A 65 -5.82 -9.53 -9.58
CA ARG A 65 -4.78 -10.56 -9.57
C ARG A 65 -3.37 -9.96 -9.52
N ARG A 66 -3.09 -9.08 -8.55
CA ARG A 66 -1.69 -8.72 -8.28
C ARG A 66 -0.98 -9.93 -7.69
N ASN A 67 -0.44 -10.75 -8.59
CA ASN A 67 0.68 -11.65 -8.29
C ASN A 67 1.68 -10.80 -7.50
N GLY A 68 2.05 -11.25 -6.29
CA GLY A 68 3.15 -10.64 -5.57
C GLY A 68 4.32 -10.50 -6.53
N THR A 69 4.78 -9.27 -6.76
CA THR A 69 6.06 -9.07 -7.42
C THR A 69 7.06 -9.81 -6.55
N VAL A 70 7.60 -10.92 -7.04
CA VAL A 70 8.69 -11.63 -6.39
C VAL A 70 9.81 -10.59 -6.30
N SER A 71 10.05 -10.08 -5.10
CA SER A 71 11.21 -9.23 -4.87
C SER A 71 12.43 -10.11 -5.08
N ASP A 72 13.35 -9.70 -5.96
CA ASP A 72 14.67 -10.34 -6.10
C ASP A 72 15.52 -10.23 -4.81
N VAL A 73 15.02 -9.48 -3.83
CA VAL A 73 15.63 -9.34 -2.51
C VAL A 73 15.16 -10.47 -1.62
N ASP A 74 16.11 -11.30 -1.18
CA ASP A 74 15.93 -12.24 -0.08
C ASP A 74 15.79 -11.45 1.25
N PRO A 75 14.62 -11.45 1.91
CA PRO A 75 14.40 -10.71 3.14
C PRO A 75 15.34 -11.13 4.27
N GLU A 76 15.77 -12.41 4.29
CA GLU A 76 16.66 -12.91 5.33
C GLU A 76 18.06 -12.29 5.23
N SER A 77 18.48 -11.87 4.04
CA SER A 77 19.76 -11.19 3.82
C SER A 77 19.87 -9.83 4.51
N LEU A 78 18.74 -9.23 4.89
CA LEU A 78 18.67 -7.92 5.56
C LEU A 78 18.68 -8.03 7.10
N LEU A 79 18.54 -9.23 7.65
CA LEU A 79 18.42 -9.45 9.10
C LEU A 79 19.77 -9.37 9.80
N ARG A 80 19.80 -8.75 10.97
CA ARG A 80 20.93 -8.82 11.90
C ARG A 80 20.80 -10.04 12.81
N SER A 81 21.89 -10.38 13.50
CA SER A 81 21.90 -11.49 14.46
C SER A 81 20.82 -11.32 15.53
N GLY A 82 19.91 -12.29 15.61
CA GLY A 82 18.81 -12.30 16.57
C GLY A 82 17.52 -11.61 16.08
N GLU A 83 17.51 -11.05 14.87
CA GLU A 83 16.29 -10.55 14.24
C GLU A 83 15.57 -11.67 13.49
N GLN A 84 14.25 -11.54 13.35
CA GLN A 84 13.40 -12.46 12.61
C GLN A 84 12.57 -11.69 11.60
N PHE A 85 12.47 -12.22 10.38
CA PHE A 85 11.56 -11.69 9.38
C PHE A 85 10.11 -12.10 9.68
N ILE A 86 9.19 -11.13 9.64
CA ILE A 86 7.75 -11.34 9.73
C ILE A 86 7.13 -10.78 8.46
N ALA A 87 6.56 -11.65 7.63
CA ALA A 87 5.91 -11.24 6.39
C ALA A 87 4.65 -10.41 6.70
N ALA A 88 4.55 -9.22 6.10
CA ALA A 88 3.32 -8.46 6.12
C ALA A 88 2.26 -9.17 5.27
N GLY A 89 1.09 -9.44 5.85
CA GLY A 89 0.00 -10.09 5.12
C GLY A 89 -0.60 -9.18 4.04
N CYS A 90 -0.98 -9.76 2.90
CA CYS A 90 -1.82 -9.10 1.90
C CYS A 90 -3.23 -9.68 1.96
N HIS A 91 -4.14 -8.99 2.64
CA HIS A 91 -5.55 -9.38 2.66
C HIS A 91 -6.30 -8.63 1.56
N SER A 92 -7.06 -9.35 0.72
CA SER A 92 -8.06 -8.75 -0.16
C SER A 92 -9.40 -8.79 0.57
N PHE A 93 -10.02 -7.63 0.75
CA PHE A 93 -11.29 -7.52 1.47
C PHE A 93 -12.51 -7.64 0.56
N VAL A 94 -12.32 -7.55 -0.75
CA VAL A 94 -13.40 -7.65 -1.74
C VAL A 94 -13.29 -8.99 -2.45
N GLU A 95 -14.39 -9.72 -2.49
CA GLU A 95 -14.50 -11.02 -3.14
C GLU A 95 -15.76 -11.08 -4.00
N ASN A 96 -15.82 -12.04 -4.92
CA ASN A 96 -17.02 -12.35 -5.70
C ASN A 96 -17.55 -11.17 -6.54
N VAL A 97 -16.66 -10.35 -7.11
CA VAL A 97 -17.03 -9.24 -8.00
C VAL A 97 -17.80 -9.78 -9.22
N ARG A 98 -18.99 -9.23 -9.49
CA ARG A 98 -19.81 -9.56 -10.66
C ARG A 98 -20.01 -8.33 -11.53
N GLN A 99 -19.63 -8.43 -12.80
CA GLN A 99 -19.95 -7.44 -13.81
C GLN A 99 -21.22 -7.88 -14.56
N HIS A 100 -22.24 -7.03 -14.57
CA HIS A 100 -23.43 -7.23 -15.39
C HIS A 100 -23.36 -6.29 -16.59
N PRO A 101 -23.10 -6.79 -17.81
CA PRO A 101 -23.19 -5.96 -18.99
C PRO A 101 -24.65 -5.50 -19.16
N HIS A 102 -24.83 -4.24 -19.54
CA HIS A 102 -26.15 -3.74 -19.89
C HIS A 102 -26.53 -4.38 -21.24
N SER A 103 -27.48 -5.32 -21.22
CA SER A 103 -28.16 -5.77 -22.44
C SER A 103 -29.01 -4.63 -22.99
N GLU A 104 -28.84 -4.34 -24.27
CA GLU A 104 -29.78 -3.51 -25.07
C GLU A 104 -31.11 -4.23 -25.31
#